data_AF-N9K601-F1
#
_entry.id   AF-N9K601-F1
#
_cell.length_a   1.000
_cell.length_b   1.000
_cell.length_c   1.000
_cell.angle_alpha   90.00
_cell.angle_beta   90.00
_cell.angle_gamma   90.00
#
_symmetry.space_group_name_H-M   'P 1'
#
loop_
_entity.id
_entity.type
_entity.pdbx_description
1 polymer ?
#
loop_
_entity_poly.entity_id
_entity_poly.type
_entity_poly.pdbx_seq_one_letter_code
_entity_poly.pdbx_strand_id
1 'polypeptide(L)'
;MAEDGRIPDKYPLIILAESGYRKRTKQNVRDSDATVIIYFDYIYPKGGTELTLLECIKQSKAYLLIDGNEVSIERAAERIYLFCHQNNITTLNVAGPKGVSLPQAHSYTQHVITQMLNKIMNQDQPQT
;
A
#
# COMPACT_ATOMS: atom_id res chain seq x y z
N MET A 1 18.46 3.65 -4.65
CA MET A 1 18.46 2.57 -5.67
C MET A 1 17.37 1.57 -5.30
N ALA A 2 16.58 1.14 -6.29
CA ALA A 2 15.82 -0.10 -6.16
C ALA A 2 16.78 -1.27 -6.43
N GLU A 3 16.42 -2.47 -6.00
CA GLU A 3 17.31 -3.64 -6.15
C GLU A 3 17.54 -4.02 -7.62
N ASP A 4 16.62 -3.62 -8.50
CA ASP A 4 16.68 -3.85 -9.95
C ASP A 4 17.35 -2.67 -10.72
N GLY A 5 18.01 -1.77 -9.98
CA GLY A 5 18.72 -0.60 -10.53
C GLY A 5 18.00 0.73 -10.33
N ARG A 6 18.13 1.63 -11.30
CA ARG A 6 17.49 2.95 -11.27
C ARG A 6 15.98 2.77 -11.44
N ILE A 7 15.20 3.38 -10.56
CA ILE A 7 13.73 3.41 -10.72
C ILE A 7 13.42 4.19 -12.00
N PRO A 8 12.61 3.63 -12.93
CA PRO A 8 12.26 4.33 -14.16
C PRO A 8 11.64 5.70 -13.89
N ASP A 9 12.03 6.72 -14.68
CA ASP A 9 11.60 8.11 -14.50
C ASP A 9 10.08 8.32 -14.70
N LYS A 10 9.36 7.32 -15.23
CA LYS A 10 7.88 7.33 -15.36
C LYS A 10 7.14 7.35 -14.02
N TYR A 11 7.81 7.04 -12.91
CA TYR A 11 7.22 7.13 -11.58
C TYR A 11 7.56 8.50 -10.97
N PRO A 12 6.57 9.37 -10.67
CA PRO A 12 6.80 10.71 -10.15
C PRO A 12 7.17 10.66 -8.65
N LEU A 13 8.32 10.06 -8.35
CA LEU A 13 8.79 9.86 -6.99
C LEU A 13 9.56 11.07 -6.47
N ILE A 14 9.34 11.40 -5.21
CA ILE A 14 10.20 12.35 -4.48
C ILE A 14 11.38 11.57 -3.91
N ILE A 15 12.58 11.84 -4.42
CA ILE A 15 13.80 11.17 -3.97
C ILE A 15 14.24 11.78 -2.64
N LEU A 16 14.25 10.96 -1.59
CA LEU A 16 14.86 11.31 -0.32
C LEU A 16 16.38 11.14 -0.42
N ALA A 17 17.12 12.24 -0.48
CA ALA A 17 18.58 12.27 -0.50
C ALA A 17 19.15 11.48 0.71
N GLU A 18 20.17 10.65 0.46
CA GLU A 18 20.89 9.89 1.51
C GLU A 18 20.02 9.01 2.42
N SER A 19 18.88 8.52 1.91
CA SER A 19 17.94 7.72 2.68
C SER A 19 18.11 6.22 2.45
N GLY A 20 18.53 5.51 3.51
CA GLY A 20 18.41 4.05 3.56
C GLY A 20 16.95 3.60 3.51
N TYR A 21 16.71 2.32 3.16
CA TYR A 21 15.38 1.73 3.03
C TYR A 21 14.44 2.06 4.21
N ARG A 22 14.96 1.96 5.45
CA ARG A 22 14.19 2.27 6.66
C ARG A 22 13.70 3.72 6.74
N LYS A 23 14.52 4.68 6.30
CA LYS A 23 14.13 6.10 6.31
C LYS A 23 12.97 6.34 5.34
N ARG A 24 12.99 5.70 4.16
CA ARG A 24 11.91 5.79 3.17
C ARG A 24 10.60 5.18 3.68
N THR A 25 10.66 3.99 4.28
CA THR A 25 9.46 3.36 4.89
C THR A 25 8.81 4.27 5.94
N LYS A 26 9.63 4.85 6.83
CA LYS A 26 9.14 5.79 7.86
C LYS A 26 8.50 7.02 7.26
N GLN A 27 9.12 7.59 6.23
CA GLN A 27 8.66 8.81 5.58
C GLN A 27 7.33 8.55 4.84
N ASN A 28 7.22 7.46 4.09
CA ASN A 28 5.98 7.10 3.38
C ASN A 28 4.79 6.92 4.34
N VAL A 29 5.00 6.28 5.50
CA VAL A 29 3.96 6.14 6.54
C VAL A 29 3.58 7.50 7.14
N ARG A 30 4.55 8.40 7.31
CA ARG A 30 4.31 9.73 7.87
C ARG A 30 3.51 10.62 6.92
N ASP A 31 3.87 10.62 5.64
CA ASP A 31 3.36 11.53 4.62
C ASP A 31 2.02 11.09 4.03
N SER A 32 1.54 9.90 4.40
CA SER A 32 0.21 9.41 4.05
C SER A 32 -0.77 9.57 5.21
N ASP A 33 -2.05 9.67 4.89
CA ASP A 33 -3.13 9.67 5.88
C ASP A 33 -3.26 8.28 6.52
N ALA A 34 -3.05 7.24 5.71
CA ALA A 34 -3.11 5.85 6.13
C ALA A 34 -2.26 4.92 5.26
N THR A 35 -2.05 3.70 5.75
CA THR A 35 -1.35 2.64 5.00
C THR A 35 -2.18 1.37 4.83
N VAL A 36 -2.36 0.91 3.60
CA VAL A 36 -2.81 -0.47 3.32
C VAL A 36 -1.59 -1.37 3.21
N ILE A 37 -1.60 -2.48 3.94
CA ILE A 37 -0.55 -3.49 3.93
C ILE A 37 -1.13 -4.78 3.37
N ILE A 38 -0.68 -5.16 2.17
CA ILE A 38 -1.04 -6.42 1.52
C ILE A 38 0.09 -7.43 1.80
N TYR A 39 -0.24 -8.51 2.47
CA TYR A 39 0.66 -9.62 2.75
C TYR A 39 0.06 -10.94 2.24
N PHE A 40 0.82 -12.02 2.30
CA PHE A 40 0.37 -13.34 1.85
C PHE A 40 0.77 -14.34 2.92
N ASP A 41 -0.21 -14.94 3.59
CA ASP A 41 -0.05 -15.88 4.72
C ASP A 41 0.47 -15.22 6.00
N TYR A 42 1.73 -14.75 6.00
CA TYR A 42 2.32 -14.10 7.18
C TYR A 42 3.21 -12.91 6.83
N ILE A 43 3.33 -12.01 7.81
CA ILE A 43 4.28 -10.89 7.76
C ILE A 43 5.62 -11.40 8.30
N TYR A 44 6.61 -11.53 7.42
CA TYR A 44 7.94 -12.01 7.78
C TYR A 44 8.65 -11.08 8.79
N PRO A 45 9.18 -11.64 9.89
CA PRO A 45 9.98 -10.87 10.84
C PRO A 45 11.22 -10.26 10.19
N LYS A 46 11.61 -9.06 10.64
CA LYS A 46 12.73 -8.25 10.12
C LYS A 46 12.56 -7.83 8.66
N GLY A 47 11.38 -8.03 8.07
CA GLY A 47 11.03 -7.61 6.72
C GLY A 47 10.58 -6.16 6.61
N GLY A 48 10.48 -5.66 5.37
CA GLY A 48 9.98 -4.31 5.10
C GLY A 48 8.50 -4.12 5.44
N THR A 49 7.69 -5.17 5.25
CA THR A 49 6.27 -5.18 5.62
C THR A 49 6.07 -5.04 7.13
N GLU A 50 6.84 -5.79 7.95
CA GLU A 50 6.83 -5.66 9.41
C GLU A 50 7.25 -4.25 9.84
N LEU A 51 8.34 -3.72 9.26
CA LEU A 51 8.77 -2.36 9.55
C LEU A 51 7.66 -1.34 9.27
N THR A 52 6.93 -1.50 8.16
CA THR A 52 5.83 -0.60 7.81
C THR A 52 4.72 -0.65 8.86
N LEU A 53 4.29 -1.85 9.27
CA LEU A 53 3.29 -2.03 10.31
C LEU A 53 3.73 -1.42 11.64
N LEU A 54 4.97 -1.67 12.06
CA LEU A 54 5.54 -1.11 13.29
C LEU A 54 5.56 0.42 13.27
N GLU A 55 5.86 1.04 12.13
CA GLU A 55 5.85 2.50 12.01
C GLU A 55 4.43 3.08 11.99
N CYS A 56 3.44 2.35 11.44
CA CYS A 56 2.02 2.75 11.56
C CYS A 56 1.59 2.79 13.03
N ILE A 57 1.89 1.72 13.78
CA ILE A 57 1.58 1.61 15.21
C ILE A 57 2.26 2.73 16.01
N LYS A 58 3.58 2.91 15.83
CA LYS A 58 4.36 3.92 16.56
C LYS A 58 3.89 5.36 16.31
N GLN A 59 3.43 5.66 15.10
CA GLN A 59 2.99 7.00 14.71
C GLN A 59 1.48 7.19 14.85
N SER A 60 0.76 6.20 15.39
CA SER A 60 -0.71 6.20 15.50
C SER A 60 -1.39 6.50 14.16
N LYS A 61 -0.83 6.00 13.06
CA LYS A 61 -1.38 6.12 11.71
C LYS A 61 -2.39 5.01 11.47
N ALA A 62 -3.51 5.34 10.82
CA ALA A 62 -4.49 4.35 10.42
C ALA A 62 -3.86 3.35 9.44
N TYR A 63 -4.18 2.06 9.60
CA TYR A 63 -3.71 1.02 8.69
C TYR A 63 -4.76 -0.07 8.48
N LEU A 64 -4.69 -0.73 7.32
CA LEU A 64 -5.53 -1.86 6.98
C LEU A 64 -4.66 -3.04 6.53
N LEU A 65 -4.86 -4.20 7.15
CA LEU A 65 -4.20 -5.45 6.79
C LEU A 65 -5.10 -6.27 5.85
N ILE A 66 -4.52 -6.71 4.72
CA ILE A 66 -5.15 -7.60 3.73
C ILE A 66 -4.23 -8.80 3.50
N ASP A 67 -4.73 -10.00 3.79
CA ASP A 67 -4.10 -11.23 3.33
C ASP A 67 -4.58 -11.54 1.92
N GLY A 68 -3.67 -11.46 0.94
CA GLY A 68 -3.96 -11.70 -0.45
C GLY A 68 -4.16 -13.17 -0.81
N ASN A 69 -3.85 -14.11 0.08
CA ASN A 69 -4.23 -15.52 -0.08
C ASN A 69 -5.69 -15.78 0.32
N GLU A 70 -6.19 -15.04 1.31
CA GLU A 70 -7.50 -15.29 1.91
C GLU A 70 -8.61 -14.38 1.36
N VAL A 71 -8.26 -13.16 0.95
CA VAL A 71 -9.24 -12.15 0.54
C VAL A 71 -9.28 -12.04 -0.98
N SER A 72 -10.47 -12.24 -1.58
CA SER A 72 -10.64 -12.03 -3.02
C SER A 72 -10.35 -10.58 -3.43
N ILE A 73 -10.05 -10.37 -4.71
CA ILE A 73 -9.74 -9.05 -5.26
C ILE A 73 -10.89 -8.07 -5.00
N GLU A 74 -12.13 -8.51 -5.28
CA GLU A 74 -13.34 -7.69 -5.15
C GLU A 74 -13.56 -7.28 -3.69
N ARG A 75 -13.37 -8.22 -2.76
CA ARG A 75 -13.57 -7.97 -1.34
C ARG A 75 -12.46 -7.10 -0.76
N ALA A 76 -11.21 -7.28 -1.20
CA ALA A 76 -10.11 -6.42 -0.77
C ALA A 76 -10.31 -4.99 -1.28
N ALA A 77 -10.72 -4.81 -2.54
CA ALA A 77 -11.01 -3.51 -3.12
C ALA A 77 -12.14 -2.79 -2.37
N GLU A 78 -13.21 -3.50 -2.02
CA GLU A 78 -14.31 -2.96 -1.20
C GLU A 78 -13.84 -2.58 0.21
N ARG A 79 -13.06 -3.43 0.88
CA ARG A 79 -12.50 -3.12 2.21
C ARG A 79 -11.62 -1.88 2.19
N ILE A 80 -10.77 -1.73 1.18
CA ILE A 80 -9.91 -0.54 1.03
C ILE A 80 -10.75 0.69 0.74
N TYR A 81 -11.74 0.60 -0.15
CA TYR A 81 -12.66 1.71 -0.44
C TYR A 81 -13.37 2.20 0.84
N LEU A 82 -13.97 1.28 1.60
CA LEU A 82 -14.66 1.60 2.85
C LEU A 82 -13.69 2.18 3.89
N PHE A 83 -12.50 1.61 4.01
CA PHE A 83 -11.46 2.12 4.90
C PHE A 83 -11.07 3.57 4.53
N CYS A 84 -10.88 3.86 3.24
CA CYS A 84 -10.60 5.21 2.77
C CYS A 84 -11.73 6.18 3.10
N HIS A 85 -12.97 5.78 2.81
CA HIS A 85 -14.15 6.62 3.03
C HIS A 85 -14.39 6.91 4.52
N GLN A 86 -14.30 5.89 5.38
CA GLN A 86 -14.55 6.03 6.83
C GLN A 86 -13.52 6.88 7.56
N ASN A 87 -12.29 6.95 7.05
CA ASN A 87 -11.18 7.67 7.66
C ASN A 87 -10.83 8.98 6.92
N ASN A 88 -11.65 9.39 5.94
CA ASN A 88 -11.41 10.57 5.10
C ASN A 88 -9.98 10.59 4.48
N ILE A 89 -9.51 9.42 4.03
CA ILE A 89 -8.16 9.26 3.50
C ILE A 89 -8.10 9.86 2.09
N THR A 90 -7.17 10.79 1.90
CA THR A 90 -6.86 11.42 0.60
C THR A 90 -5.53 10.95 0.02
N THR A 91 -4.58 10.62 0.91
CA THR A 91 -3.26 10.10 0.55
C THR A 91 -3.06 8.72 1.17
N LEU A 92 -3.05 7.68 0.33
CA LEU A 92 -2.91 6.29 0.75
C LEU A 92 -1.53 5.73 0.41
N ASN A 93 -0.78 5.27 1.41
CA ASN A 93 0.40 4.46 1.21
C ASN A 93 0.01 2.99 1.04
N VAL A 94 0.63 2.27 0.10
CA VAL A 94 0.41 0.84 -0.12
C VAL A 94 1.74 0.12 0.04
N ALA A 95 1.78 -0.86 0.95
CA ALA A 95 2.97 -1.63 1.26
C ALA A 95 2.71 -3.13 1.15
N GLY A 96 3.76 -3.90 0.88
CA GLY A 96 3.70 -5.35 0.78
C GLY A 96 5.09 -5.97 0.61
N PRO A 97 5.15 -7.31 0.53
CA PRO A 97 6.39 -8.03 0.30
C PRO A 97 6.97 -7.69 -1.09
N LYS A 98 8.26 -7.95 -1.27
CA LYS A 98 8.93 -7.69 -2.55
C LYS A 98 8.40 -8.63 -3.63
N GLY A 99 8.21 -8.11 -4.85
CA GLY A 99 7.70 -8.89 -5.98
C GLY A 99 8.57 -10.08 -6.38
N VAL A 100 9.91 -9.96 -6.24
CA VAL A 100 10.85 -11.06 -6.54
C VAL A 100 10.62 -12.28 -5.64
N SER A 101 10.15 -12.08 -4.41
CA SER A 101 9.84 -13.18 -3.48
C SER A 101 8.45 -13.79 -3.68
N LEU A 102 7.52 -13.09 -4.33
CA LEU A 102 6.11 -13.52 -4.48
C LEU A 102 5.53 -12.98 -5.79
N PRO A 103 5.61 -13.74 -6.91
CA PRO A 103 5.13 -13.30 -8.21
C PRO A 103 3.65 -12.88 -8.22
N GLN A 104 2.81 -13.55 -7.43
CA GLN A 104 1.38 -13.24 -7.31
C GLN A 104 1.10 -11.90 -6.61
N ALA A 105 2.05 -11.36 -5.83
CA ALA A 105 1.83 -10.15 -5.05
C ALA A 105 1.59 -8.93 -5.94
N HIS A 106 2.31 -8.84 -7.06
CA HIS A 106 2.19 -7.72 -7.98
C HIS A 106 0.83 -7.69 -8.69
N SER A 107 0.44 -8.81 -9.31
CA SER A 107 -0.82 -8.91 -10.06
C SER A 107 -2.03 -8.76 -9.14
N TYR A 108 -2.02 -9.41 -7.97
CA TYR A 108 -3.08 -9.26 -6.97
C TYR A 108 -3.25 -7.79 -6.55
N THR A 109 -2.15 -7.14 -6.14
CA THR A 109 -2.16 -5.74 -5.69
C THR A 109 -2.66 -4.81 -6.79
N GLN A 110 -2.17 -5.00 -8.03
CA GLN A 110 -2.58 -4.16 -9.15
C GLN A 110 -4.08 -4.26 -9.42
N HIS A 111 -4.66 -5.47 -9.43
CA HIS A 111 -6.09 -5.64 -9.64
C HIS A 111 -6.92 -5.05 -8.49
N VAL A 112 -6.51 -5.27 -7.24
CA VAL A 112 -7.19 -4.73 -6.05
C VAL A 112 -7.23 -3.21 -6.10
N ILE A 113 -6.08 -2.56 -6.33
CA ILE A 113 -5.99 -1.10 -6.37
C ILE A 113 -6.76 -0.53 -7.57
N THR A 114 -6.68 -1.17 -8.73
CA THR A 114 -7.44 -0.74 -9.92
C THR A 114 -8.94 -0.79 -9.68
N GLN A 115 -9.46 -1.90 -9.13
CA GLN A 115 -10.88 -2.02 -8.82
C GLN A 115 -11.33 -1.01 -7.75
N MET A 116 -10.49 -0.76 -6.74
CA MET A 116 -10.77 0.24 -5.71
C MET A 116 -10.83 1.67 -6.28
N LEU A 117 -9.86 2.04 -7.14
CA LEU A 117 -9.85 3.34 -7.80
C LEU A 117 -11.07 3.52 -8.73
N ASN A 118 -11.43 2.48 -9.49
CA ASN A 118 -12.64 2.49 -10.30
C ASN A 118 -13.91 2.72 -9.47
N LYS A 119 -13.98 2.13 -8.26
CA LYS A 119 -15.09 2.39 -7.33
C LYS A 119 -15.13 3.86 -6.89
N ILE A 120 -13.99 4.46 -6.54
CA ILE A 120 -13.94 5.88 -6.16
C ILE A 120 -14.43 6.75 -7.33
N MET A 121 -13.86 6.56 -8.52
CA MET A 121 -14.20 7.35 -9.71
C MET A 121 -15.68 7.23 -10.12
N ASN A 122 -16.29 6.05 -9.94
CA ASN A 122 -17.69 5.82 -10.29
C ASN A 122 -18.69 6.35 -9.24
N GLN A 123 -18.26 6.56 -7.99
CA GLN A 123 -19.10 7.13 -6.94
C GLN A 123 -19.04 8.66 -6.92
N ASP A 124 -17.98 9.26 -7.46
CA ASP A 124 -17.84 10.71 -7.65
C ASP A 124 -18.58 11.24 -8.91
N GLN A 125 -19.22 10.37 -9.69
CA GLN A 125 -20.12 10.81 -10.75
C GLN A 125 -21.47 11.23 -10.14
N PRO A 126 -21.93 12.47 -10.38
CA PRO A 126 -23.25 12.88 -9.93
C PRO A 126 -24.30 11.95 -10.52
N GLN A 127 -25.14 11.36 -9.66
CA GLN A 127 -26.34 10.66 -10.09
C GLN A 127 -27.24 11.69 -10.80
N THR A 128 -27.26 11.63 -12.14
CA THR A 128 -28.24 12.35 -12.98
C THR A 128 -29.63 11.77 -12.81
#